data_AF-A0A3C1B168-F1
#
_entry.id   AF-A0A3C1B168-F1
#
_cell.length_a   1.000
_cell.length_b   1.000
_cell.length_c   1.000
_cell.angle_alpha   90.00
_cell.angle_beta   90.00
_cell.angle_gamma   90.00
#
_symmetry.space_group_name_H-M   'P 1'
#
loop_
_entity.id
_entity.type
_entity.pdbx_description
1 polymer ?
#
loop_
_entity_poly.entity_id
_entity_poly.type
_entity_poly.pdbx_seq_one_letter_code
_entity_poly.pdbx_strand_id
1 'polypeptide(L)'
;MMEAEIKAKANSVWKTGHTLKNRGFWFITIPMGLLLFCAVGIMTQTKLILDNYSAELESVGGFSIVMLGIAVVACFGSWLLGVLDTKLGTKKAIAISVVIMILSGITGAIPNVASLLIGMFFIAIFMGASSNFTVSAAAQYWRREDFPSVFASVNPIANVIQAVGPMVIAILATTQGYQSAFIATGILGVLGLVLILLFNAKHVKETDDKYRKAAGLALDDELLSRK
;
A
#
# COMPACT_ATOMS: atom_id res chain seq x y z
N MET A 1 -27.95 11.80 -1.69
CA MET A 1 -26.74 11.01 -1.34
C MET A 1 -26.73 10.58 0.12
N MET A 2 -26.95 11.48 1.09
CA MET A 2 -26.94 11.15 2.54
C MET A 2 -27.93 10.05 2.95
N GLU A 3 -29.16 10.04 2.42
CA GLU A 3 -30.16 8.99 2.73
C GLU A 3 -29.78 7.59 2.21
N ALA A 4 -29.07 7.52 1.08
CA ALA A 4 -28.60 6.26 0.51
C ALA A 4 -27.46 5.67 1.35
N GLU A 5 -26.56 6.51 1.86
CA GLU A 5 -25.51 6.10 2.80
C GLU A 5 -26.08 5.65 4.15
N ILE A 6 -27.09 6.34 4.67
CA ILE A 6 -27.78 5.96 5.92
C ILE A 6 -28.44 4.58 5.76
N LYS A 7 -29.11 4.33 4.63
CA LYS A 7 -29.72 3.02 4.32
C LYS A 7 -28.65 1.92 4.13
N ALA A 8 -27.56 2.21 3.43
CA ALA A 8 -26.44 1.27 3.28
C ALA A 8 -25.82 0.90 4.64
N LYS A 9 -25.62 1.88 5.53
CA LYS A 9 -25.07 1.67 6.87
C LYS A 9 -26.01 0.90 7.79
N ALA A 10 -27.32 1.03 7.59
CA ALA A 10 -28.34 0.25 8.30
C ALA A 10 -28.30 -1.24 7.90
N ASN A 11 -28.08 -1.52 6.60
CA ASN A 11 -28.02 -2.89 6.07
C ASN A 11 -26.62 -3.54 6.17
N SER A 12 -25.58 -2.76 6.45
CA SER A 12 -24.22 -3.25 6.57
C SER A 12 -24.02 -4.18 7.78
N VAL A 13 -23.54 -5.39 7.51
CA VAL A 13 -23.16 -6.41 8.51
C VAL A 13 -21.74 -6.22 9.05
N TRP A 14 -20.90 -5.51 8.30
CA TRP A 14 -19.53 -5.19 8.67
C TRP A 14 -19.47 -3.98 9.59
N LYS A 15 -19.78 -4.16 10.87
CA LYS A 15 -19.49 -3.15 11.91
C LYS A 15 -18.00 -3.16 12.24
N THR A 16 -17.48 -2.07 12.81
CA THR A 16 -16.05 -1.92 13.15
C THR A 16 -15.48 -3.14 13.90
N GLY A 17 -16.20 -3.68 14.89
CA GLY A 17 -15.76 -4.87 15.62
C GLY A 17 -15.66 -6.14 14.76
N HIS A 18 -16.55 -6.33 13.79
CA HIS A 18 -16.50 -7.46 12.85
C HIS A 18 -15.34 -7.31 11.86
N THR A 19 -15.11 -6.09 11.38
CA THR A 19 -14.01 -5.76 10.48
C THR A 19 -12.66 -6.01 11.13
N LEU A 20 -12.45 -5.50 12.35
CA LEU A 20 -11.18 -5.63 13.06
C LEU A 20 -10.89 -7.05 13.57
N LYS A 21 -11.93 -7.88 13.78
CA LYS A 21 -11.77 -9.30 14.14
C LYS A 21 -11.43 -10.19 12.94
N ASN A 22 -11.67 -9.74 11.72
CA ASN A 22 -11.41 -10.54 10.53
C ASN A 22 -9.93 -10.53 10.16
N ARG A 23 -9.29 -11.69 10.11
CA ARG A 23 -7.89 -11.82 9.67
C ARG A 23 -7.68 -11.34 8.23
N GLY A 24 -8.68 -11.53 7.35
CA GLY A 24 -8.58 -11.09 5.95
C GLY A 24 -8.41 -9.58 5.83
N PHE A 25 -9.04 -8.81 6.73
CA PHE A 25 -8.87 -7.37 6.80
C PHE A 25 -7.40 -6.97 7.09
N TRP A 26 -6.75 -7.63 8.05
CA TRP A 26 -5.36 -7.33 8.40
C TRP A 26 -4.37 -7.76 7.30
N PHE A 27 -4.60 -8.92 6.68
CA PHE A 27 -3.74 -9.43 5.62
C PHE A 27 -3.73 -8.56 4.36
N ILE A 28 -4.76 -7.75 4.12
CA ILE A 28 -4.76 -6.77 3.04
C ILE A 28 -4.35 -5.37 3.51
N THR A 29 -4.77 -4.94 4.70
CA THR A 29 -4.53 -3.57 5.21
C THR A 29 -3.08 -3.32 5.58
N ILE A 30 -2.41 -4.30 6.21
CA ILE A 30 -1.02 -4.14 6.63
C ILE A 30 -0.10 -3.95 5.41
N PRO A 31 -0.14 -4.79 4.35
CA PRO A 31 0.68 -4.55 3.15
C PRO A 31 0.47 -3.18 2.51
N MET A 32 -0.77 -2.69 2.43
CA MET A 32 -1.07 -1.35 1.91
C MET A 32 -0.45 -0.26 2.77
N GLY A 33 -0.57 -0.38 4.10
CA GLY A 33 0.09 0.52 5.05
C GLY A 33 1.61 0.48 4.97
N LEU A 34 2.22 -0.70 4.80
CA LEU A 34 3.67 -0.88 4.69
C LEU A 34 4.26 -0.30 3.41
N LEU A 35 3.53 -0.42 2.29
CA LEU A 35 3.89 0.26 1.05
C LEU A 35 3.97 1.77 1.28
N LEU A 36 2.91 2.35 1.86
CA LEU A 36 2.88 3.78 2.15
C LEU A 36 3.91 4.20 3.21
N PHE A 37 4.16 3.38 4.24
CA PHE A 37 5.20 3.59 5.24
C PHE A 37 6.57 3.78 4.58
N CYS A 38 6.95 2.86 3.68
CA CYS A 38 8.27 2.91 3.07
C CYS A 38 8.37 4.00 2.01
N ALA A 39 7.32 4.17 1.20
CA ALA A 39 7.27 5.23 0.21
C ALA A 39 7.37 6.61 0.86
N VAL A 40 6.45 6.95 1.76
CA VAL A 40 6.46 8.27 2.42
C VAL A 40 7.69 8.42 3.31
N GLY A 41 8.13 7.35 3.96
CA GLY A 41 9.30 7.36 4.82
C GLY A 41 10.58 7.73 4.07
N ILE A 42 10.89 7.02 2.98
CA ILE A 42 12.07 7.33 2.16
C ILE A 42 11.92 8.67 1.45
N MET A 43 10.73 8.97 0.91
CA MET A 43 10.51 10.23 0.20
C MET A 43 10.68 11.47 1.10
N THR A 44 10.30 11.38 2.37
CA THR A 44 10.52 12.46 3.35
C THR A 44 12.00 12.68 3.64
N GLN A 45 12.81 11.61 3.60
CA GLN A 45 14.25 11.65 3.87
C GLN A 45 15.10 11.71 2.59
N THR A 46 14.50 12.00 1.44
CA THR A 46 15.18 11.98 0.14
C THR A 46 16.45 12.82 0.11
N LYS A 47 16.41 14.03 0.70
CA LYS A 47 17.59 14.90 0.76
C LYS A 47 18.71 14.26 1.56
N LEU A 48 18.40 13.79 2.77
CA LEU A 48 19.36 13.10 3.63
C LEU A 48 19.99 11.88 2.94
N ILE A 49 19.21 11.16 2.13
CA ILE A 49 19.68 9.99 1.38
C ILE A 49 20.57 10.41 0.20
N LEU A 50 20.12 11.36 -0.62
CA LEU A 50 20.83 11.79 -1.83
C LEU A 50 22.10 12.59 -1.54
N ASP A 51 22.18 13.29 -0.41
CA ASP A 51 23.37 14.08 -0.02
C ASP A 51 24.63 13.20 0.12
N ASN A 52 24.48 11.89 0.34
CA ASN A 52 25.58 10.91 0.33
C ASN A 52 26.32 10.83 -1.02
N TYR A 53 25.67 11.24 -2.12
CA TYR A 53 26.24 11.24 -3.49
C TYR A 53 26.14 12.62 -4.15
N SER A 54 26.10 13.69 -3.37
CA SER A 54 25.90 15.07 -3.87
C SER A 54 26.82 15.45 -5.03
N ALA A 55 28.12 15.16 -4.93
CA ALA A 55 29.10 15.45 -5.99
C ALA A 55 28.81 14.68 -7.31
N GLU A 56 28.37 13.44 -7.21
CA GLU A 56 28.02 12.63 -8.40
C GLU A 56 26.69 13.10 -9.01
N LEU A 57 25.76 13.57 -8.17
CA LEU A 57 24.46 14.08 -8.60
C LEU A 57 24.56 15.44 -9.30
N GLU A 58 25.56 16.28 -9.00
CA GLU A 58 25.78 17.54 -9.72
C GLU A 58 25.92 17.33 -11.23
N SER A 59 26.58 16.23 -11.64
CA SER A 59 26.77 15.89 -13.05
C SER A 59 25.46 15.60 -13.81
N VAL A 60 24.41 15.19 -13.09
CA VAL A 60 23.05 14.91 -13.62
C VAL A 60 22.05 16.02 -13.30
N GLY A 61 22.54 17.20 -12.89
CA GLY A 61 21.74 18.40 -12.60
C GLY A 61 21.18 18.48 -11.18
N GLY A 62 21.76 17.69 -10.27
CA GLY A 62 21.56 17.79 -8.83
C GLY A 62 20.20 17.30 -8.36
N PHE A 63 19.90 17.64 -7.10
CA PHE A 63 18.69 17.20 -6.39
C PHE A 63 17.39 17.51 -7.15
N SER A 64 17.28 18.72 -7.73
CA SER A 64 16.06 19.17 -8.39
C SER A 64 15.69 18.32 -9.62
N ILE A 65 16.67 17.96 -10.46
CA ILE A 65 16.41 17.13 -11.65
C ILE A 65 16.07 15.70 -11.24
N VAL A 66 16.75 15.15 -10.23
CA VAL A 66 16.42 13.82 -9.69
C VAL A 66 15.00 13.78 -9.16
N MET A 67 14.59 14.80 -8.41
CA MET A 67 13.22 14.90 -7.89
C MET A 67 12.17 15.05 -9.00
N LEU A 68 12.48 15.80 -10.06
CA LEU A 68 11.62 15.87 -11.24
C LEU A 68 11.47 14.50 -11.91
N GLY A 69 12.57 13.77 -12.07
CA GLY A 69 12.56 12.40 -12.61
C GLY A 69 11.70 11.45 -11.76
N ILE A 70 11.88 11.50 -10.44
CA ILE A 70 11.06 10.75 -9.48
C ILE A 70 9.57 11.10 -9.63
N ALA A 71 9.22 12.38 -9.75
CA ALA A 71 7.83 12.80 -9.92
C ALA A 71 7.20 12.26 -11.20
N VAL A 72 7.92 12.30 -12.33
CA VAL A 72 7.46 11.75 -13.61
C VAL A 72 7.25 10.24 -13.51
N VAL A 73 8.21 9.52 -12.93
CA VAL A 73 8.13 8.08 -12.71
C VAL A 73 6.97 7.74 -11.77
N ALA A 74 6.72 8.54 -10.74
CA ALA A 74 5.59 8.35 -9.82
C ALA A 74 4.24 8.51 -10.50
N CYS A 75 4.09 9.53 -11.36
CA CYS A 75 2.87 9.72 -12.15
C CYS A 75 2.62 8.53 -13.07
N PHE A 76 3.66 8.07 -13.78
CA PHE A 76 3.56 6.91 -14.66
C PHE A 76 3.25 5.63 -13.87
N GLY A 77 3.94 5.41 -12.75
CA GLY A 77 3.73 4.24 -11.89
C GLY A 77 2.33 4.18 -11.28
N SER A 78 1.80 5.33 -10.84
CA SER A 78 0.42 5.44 -10.36
C SER A 78 -0.59 4.99 -11.43
N TRP A 79 -0.42 5.48 -12.66
CA TRP A 79 -1.27 5.06 -13.79
C TRP A 79 -1.09 3.57 -14.10
N LEU A 80 0.14 3.08 -14.23
CA LEU A 80 0.44 1.70 -14.58
C LEU A 80 -0.17 0.71 -13.58
N LEU A 81 0.11 0.92 -12.29
CA LEU A 81 -0.40 0.05 -11.23
C LEU A 81 -1.91 0.22 -11.03
N GLY A 82 -2.49 1.39 -11.28
CA GLY A 82 -3.94 1.59 -11.30
C GLY A 82 -4.65 0.82 -12.44
N VAL A 83 -4.02 0.77 -13.61
CA VAL A 83 -4.50 -0.07 -14.73
C VAL A 83 -4.40 -1.56 -14.37
N LEU A 84 -3.30 -1.97 -13.72
CA LEU A 84 -3.12 -3.35 -13.26
C LEU A 84 -4.13 -3.73 -12.17
N ASP A 85 -4.43 -2.83 -11.25
CA ASP A 85 -5.48 -2.99 -10.22
C ASP A 85 -6.84 -3.26 -10.87
N THR A 86 -7.22 -2.43 -11.85
CA THR A 86 -8.49 -2.58 -12.56
C THR A 86 -8.56 -3.88 -13.40
N LYS A 87 -7.46 -4.28 -14.05
CA LYS A 87 -7.45 -5.43 -14.99
C LYS A 87 -7.21 -6.78 -14.31
N LEU A 88 -6.29 -6.84 -13.35
CA LEU A 88 -5.82 -8.08 -12.71
C LEU A 88 -6.42 -8.31 -11.33
N GLY A 89 -7.01 -7.26 -10.72
CA GLY A 89 -7.55 -7.26 -9.37
C GLY A 89 -6.56 -6.74 -8.32
N THR A 90 -7.09 -6.15 -7.24
CA THR A 90 -6.34 -5.46 -6.19
C THR A 90 -5.35 -6.35 -5.48
N LYS A 91 -5.69 -7.61 -5.16
CA LYS A 91 -4.72 -8.55 -4.55
C LYS A 91 -3.45 -8.67 -5.37
N LYS A 92 -3.57 -8.82 -6.70
CA LYS A 92 -2.43 -8.97 -7.60
C LYS A 92 -1.68 -7.65 -7.76
N ALA A 93 -2.38 -6.53 -7.88
CA ALA A 93 -1.74 -5.22 -7.98
C ALA A 93 -0.96 -4.86 -6.71
N ILE A 94 -1.50 -5.13 -5.51
CA ILE A 94 -0.77 -5.00 -4.24
C ILE A 94 0.46 -5.91 -4.25
N ALA A 95 0.32 -7.19 -4.63
CA ALA A 95 1.45 -8.12 -4.66
C ALA A 95 2.57 -7.65 -5.61
N ILE A 96 2.23 -7.18 -6.81
CA ILE A 96 3.19 -6.60 -7.75
C ILE A 96 3.89 -5.37 -7.14
N SER A 97 3.12 -4.49 -6.50
CA SER A 97 3.66 -3.29 -5.84
C SER A 97 4.62 -3.64 -4.71
N VAL A 98 4.32 -4.68 -3.95
CA VAL A 98 5.19 -5.20 -2.89
C VAL A 98 6.46 -5.83 -3.47
N VAL A 99 6.38 -6.53 -4.62
CA VAL A 99 7.58 -7.01 -5.30
C VAL A 99 8.47 -5.84 -5.75
N ILE A 100 7.88 -4.77 -6.28
CA ILE A 100 8.62 -3.54 -6.64
C ILE A 100 9.24 -2.90 -5.40
N MET A 101 8.56 -2.91 -4.25
CA MET A 101 9.11 -2.46 -2.96
C MET A 101 10.31 -3.31 -2.51
N ILE A 102 10.28 -4.64 -2.69
CA ILE A 102 11.43 -5.50 -2.40
C ILE A 102 12.60 -5.16 -3.34
N LEU A 103 12.34 -4.99 -4.63
CA LEU A 103 13.35 -4.60 -5.61
C LEU A 103 13.98 -3.25 -5.25
N SER A 104 13.18 -2.28 -4.83
CA SER A 104 13.66 -1.01 -4.29
C SER A 104 14.60 -1.20 -3.10
N GLY A 105 14.22 -2.04 -2.15
CA GLY A 105 15.04 -2.33 -0.98
C GLY A 105 16.38 -2.97 -1.34
N ILE A 106 16.40 -3.87 -2.34
CA ILE A 106 17.62 -4.52 -2.82
C ILE A 106 18.52 -3.50 -3.54
N THR A 107 18.00 -2.79 -4.54
CA THR A 107 18.83 -1.88 -5.35
C THR A 107 19.26 -0.65 -4.56
N GLY A 108 18.40 -0.08 -3.73
CA GLY A 108 18.73 1.09 -2.93
C GLY A 108 19.70 0.82 -1.77
N ALA A 109 19.84 -0.44 -1.34
CA ALA A 109 20.83 -0.81 -0.34
C ALA A 109 22.26 -0.93 -0.89
N ILE A 110 22.44 -1.01 -2.21
CA ILE A 110 23.76 -1.09 -2.83
C ILE A 110 24.42 0.30 -2.78
N PRO A 111 25.68 0.42 -2.31
CA PRO A 111 26.39 1.69 -2.17
C PRO A 111 26.91 2.18 -3.54
N ASN A 112 25.99 2.57 -4.41
CA ASN A 112 26.25 3.08 -5.74
C ASN A 112 25.14 4.04 -6.18
N VAL A 113 25.48 5.21 -6.71
CA VAL A 113 24.50 6.24 -7.10
C VAL A 113 23.48 5.74 -8.12
N ALA A 114 23.90 4.99 -9.14
CA ALA A 114 22.98 4.47 -10.15
C ALA A 114 22.00 3.47 -9.51
N SER A 115 22.49 2.60 -8.63
CA SER A 115 21.65 1.64 -7.91
C SER A 115 20.68 2.33 -6.94
N LEU A 116 21.12 3.38 -6.26
CA LEU A 116 20.29 4.23 -5.40
C LEU A 116 19.16 4.88 -6.21
N LEU A 117 19.47 5.50 -7.34
CA LEU A 117 18.48 6.14 -8.22
C LEU A 117 17.45 5.13 -8.74
N ILE A 118 17.90 3.92 -9.14
CA ILE A 118 17.00 2.81 -9.52
C ILE A 118 16.09 2.44 -8.35
N GLY A 119 16.64 2.30 -7.14
CA GLY A 119 15.87 2.02 -5.92
C GLY A 119 14.80 3.08 -5.65
N MET A 120 15.14 4.35 -5.84
CA MET A 120 14.20 5.46 -5.67
C MET A 120 13.13 5.52 -6.77
N PHE A 121 13.47 5.17 -8.01
CA PHE A 121 12.47 5.03 -9.07
C PHE A 121 11.48 3.91 -8.79
N PHE A 122 11.92 2.78 -8.23
CA PHE A 122 10.99 1.76 -7.77
C PHE A 122 10.05 2.27 -6.66
N ILE A 123 10.55 3.07 -5.72
CA ILE A 123 9.71 3.74 -4.71
C ILE A 123 8.66 4.62 -5.36
N ALA A 124 9.10 5.46 -6.29
CA ALA A 124 8.23 6.36 -7.03
C ALA A 124 7.09 5.58 -7.70
N ILE A 125 7.40 4.45 -8.34
CA ILE A 125 6.43 3.62 -9.06
C ILE A 125 5.30 3.16 -8.13
N PHE A 126 5.61 2.53 -6.99
CA PHE A 126 4.56 1.99 -6.13
C PHE A 126 3.91 3.05 -5.24
N MET A 127 4.59 4.14 -4.90
CA MET A 127 4.07 5.22 -4.05
C MET A 127 2.72 5.73 -4.57
N GLY A 128 2.67 6.09 -5.85
CA GLY A 128 1.50 6.75 -6.43
C GLY A 128 0.26 5.87 -6.53
N ALA A 129 0.42 4.55 -6.58
CA ALA A 129 -0.71 3.61 -6.60
C ALA A 129 -1.12 3.14 -5.20
N SER A 130 -0.18 3.11 -4.26
CA SER A 130 -0.40 2.59 -2.91
C SER A 130 -1.44 3.38 -2.11
N SER A 131 -1.60 4.67 -2.40
CA SER A 131 -2.64 5.52 -1.79
C SER A 131 -4.06 5.12 -2.20
N ASN A 132 -4.22 4.48 -3.36
CA ASN A 132 -5.53 4.10 -3.90
C ASN A 132 -5.96 2.68 -3.51
N PHE A 133 -5.02 1.82 -3.11
CA PHE A 133 -5.33 0.43 -2.78
C PHE A 133 -6.30 0.28 -1.62
N THR A 134 -6.34 1.21 -0.66
CA THR A 134 -7.31 1.16 0.46
C THR A 134 -8.75 1.26 -0.04
N VAL A 135 -8.98 2.13 -1.02
CA VAL A 135 -10.27 2.30 -1.71
C VAL A 135 -10.55 1.05 -2.55
N SER A 136 -9.61 0.62 -3.39
CA SER A 136 -9.80 -0.54 -4.28
C SER A 136 -10.08 -1.83 -3.50
N ALA A 137 -9.35 -2.08 -2.41
CA ALA A 137 -9.54 -3.25 -1.56
C ALA A 137 -10.92 -3.26 -0.91
N ALA A 138 -11.34 -2.13 -0.33
CA ALA A 138 -12.67 -1.99 0.28
C ALA A 138 -13.77 -2.17 -0.78
N ALA A 139 -13.57 -1.64 -1.99
CA ALA A 139 -14.54 -1.73 -3.08
C ALA A 139 -14.61 -3.14 -3.70
N GLN A 140 -13.49 -3.87 -3.75
CA GLN A 140 -13.43 -5.17 -4.42
C GLN A 140 -13.88 -6.31 -3.52
N TYR A 141 -13.40 -6.36 -2.27
CA TYR A 141 -13.59 -7.53 -1.40
C TYR A 141 -14.79 -7.45 -0.47
N TRP A 142 -15.44 -6.29 -0.37
CA TRP A 142 -16.66 -6.09 0.39
C TRP A 142 -17.79 -5.57 -0.50
N ARG A 143 -19.03 -5.80 -0.08
CA ARG A 143 -20.21 -5.36 -0.85
C ARG A 143 -20.32 -3.84 -0.82
N ARG A 144 -21.02 -3.28 -1.80
CA ARG A 144 -21.16 -1.81 -1.95
C ARG A 144 -21.77 -1.15 -0.71
N GLU A 145 -22.70 -1.82 -0.06
CA GLU A 145 -23.34 -1.31 1.16
C GLU A 145 -22.43 -1.33 2.39
N ASP A 146 -21.45 -2.24 2.43
CA ASP A 146 -20.47 -2.37 3.51
C ASP A 146 -19.25 -1.46 3.33
N PHE A 147 -19.03 -0.98 2.10
CA PHE A 147 -17.88 -0.15 1.73
C PHE A 147 -17.62 1.01 2.70
N PRO A 148 -18.61 1.87 3.05
CA PRO A 148 -18.34 3.01 3.92
C PRO A 148 -17.83 2.60 5.31
N SER A 149 -18.35 1.51 5.86
CA SER A 149 -17.97 1.02 7.19
C SER A 149 -16.57 0.39 7.20
N VAL A 150 -16.28 -0.41 6.17
CA VAL A 150 -14.98 -1.06 6.01
C VAL A 150 -13.90 -0.04 5.68
N PHE A 151 -14.15 0.86 4.73
CA PHE A 151 -13.20 1.91 4.35
C PHE A 151 -12.88 2.85 5.51
N ALA A 152 -13.86 3.19 6.34
CA ALA A 152 -13.65 3.94 7.58
C ALA A 152 -12.76 3.20 8.60
N SER A 153 -12.52 1.90 8.44
CA SER A 153 -11.57 1.13 9.24
C SER A 153 -10.23 0.95 8.53
N VAL A 154 -10.24 0.57 7.24
CA VAL A 154 -9.02 0.32 6.43
C VAL A 154 -8.17 1.59 6.35
N ASN A 155 -8.78 2.72 5.96
CA ASN A 155 -8.05 3.92 5.61
C ASN A 155 -7.32 4.55 6.81
N PRO A 156 -7.95 4.73 7.99
CA PRO A 156 -7.24 5.24 9.16
C PRO A 156 -6.10 4.34 9.62
N ILE A 157 -6.29 3.01 9.61
CA ILE A 157 -5.25 2.07 10.04
C ILE A 157 -4.05 2.11 9.09
N ALA A 158 -4.29 2.11 7.78
CA ALA A 158 -3.23 2.24 6.79
C ALA A 158 -2.46 3.56 6.97
N ASN A 159 -3.15 4.66 7.25
CA ASN A 159 -2.53 5.98 7.49
C ASN A 159 -1.75 6.03 8.81
N VAL A 160 -2.20 5.36 9.87
CA VAL A 160 -1.43 5.24 11.12
C VAL A 160 -0.12 4.50 10.88
N ILE A 161 -0.16 3.39 10.12
CA ILE A 161 1.06 2.68 9.72
C ILE A 161 1.95 3.63 8.91
N GLN A 162 1.42 4.27 7.87
CA GLN A 162 2.17 5.23 7.05
C GLN A 162 2.84 6.34 7.87
N ALA A 163 2.14 6.93 8.84
CA ALA A 163 2.61 8.08 9.61
C ALA A 163 3.87 7.77 10.44
N VAL A 164 4.08 6.51 10.83
CA VAL A 164 5.26 6.06 11.57
C VAL A 164 6.49 5.93 10.64
N GLY A 165 6.26 5.80 9.33
CA GLY A 165 7.30 5.58 8.31
C GLY A 165 8.44 6.58 8.33
N PRO A 166 8.17 7.90 8.17
CA PRO A 166 9.21 8.93 8.16
C PRO A 166 10.12 8.92 9.39
N MET A 167 9.55 8.72 10.57
CA MET A 167 10.31 8.67 11.82
C MET A 167 11.28 7.48 11.83
N VAL A 168 10.79 6.27 11.52
CA VAL A 168 11.62 5.06 11.53
C VAL A 168 12.72 5.13 10.46
N ILE A 169 12.37 5.58 9.26
CA ILE A 169 13.33 5.73 8.16
C ILE A 169 14.39 6.78 8.50
N ALA A 170 14.02 7.90 9.12
CA ALA A 170 14.98 8.91 9.58
C ALA A 170 15.96 8.35 10.61
N ILE A 171 15.45 7.63 11.63
CA ILE A 171 16.29 7.02 12.67
C ILE A 171 17.28 6.02 12.05
N LEU A 172 16.81 5.16 11.16
CA LEU A 172 17.67 4.19 10.47
C LEU A 172 18.75 4.90 9.65
N ALA A 173 18.34 5.84 8.79
CA ALA A 173 19.25 6.53 7.88
C ALA A 173 20.30 7.38 8.61
N THR A 174 19.95 7.98 9.76
CA THR A 174 20.87 8.81 10.56
C THR A 174 21.81 8.00 11.44
N THR A 175 21.36 6.86 11.99
CA THR A 175 22.15 6.08 12.96
C THR A 175 22.98 4.96 12.33
N GLN A 176 22.48 4.38 11.22
CA GLN A 176 23.08 3.20 10.57
C GLN A 176 23.37 3.43 9.08
N GLY A 177 23.24 4.68 8.61
CA GLY A 177 23.41 5.05 7.21
C GLY A 177 22.16 4.75 6.37
N TYR A 178 22.06 5.41 5.22
CA TYR A 178 20.86 5.37 4.37
C TYR A 178 20.52 3.95 3.85
N GLN A 179 21.52 3.07 3.69
CA GLN A 179 21.31 1.71 3.22
C GLN A 179 20.37 0.92 4.14
N SER A 180 20.45 1.16 5.46
CA SER A 180 19.59 0.51 6.45
C SER A 180 18.10 0.80 6.23
N ALA A 181 17.76 2.00 5.72
CA ALA A 181 16.38 2.35 5.36
C ALA A 181 15.85 1.52 4.17
N PHE A 182 16.70 1.28 3.16
CA PHE A 182 16.35 0.43 2.03
C PHE A 182 16.31 -1.05 2.41
N ILE A 183 17.23 -1.53 3.25
CA ILE A 183 17.18 -2.89 3.79
C ILE A 183 15.88 -3.11 4.57
N ALA A 184 15.51 -2.18 5.46
CA ALA A 184 14.24 -2.23 6.18
C ALA A 184 13.04 -2.24 5.22
N THR A 185 13.08 -1.43 4.16
CA THR A 185 12.05 -1.45 3.11
C THR A 185 11.94 -2.82 2.43
N GLY A 186 13.07 -3.46 2.11
CA GLY A 186 13.09 -4.82 1.56
C GLY A 186 12.47 -5.85 2.51
N ILE A 187 12.84 -5.81 3.80
CA ILE A 187 12.32 -6.72 4.84
C ILE A 187 10.81 -6.53 5.02
N LEU A 188 10.35 -5.28 5.15
CA LEU A 188 8.93 -4.95 5.25
C LEU A 188 8.17 -5.36 3.98
N GLY A 189 8.81 -5.28 2.82
CA GLY A 189 8.28 -5.80 1.56
C GLY A 189 8.09 -7.32 1.60
N VAL A 190 9.07 -8.09 2.07
CA VAL A 190 8.92 -9.55 2.23
C VAL A 190 7.77 -9.88 3.19
N LEU A 191 7.67 -9.17 4.32
CA LEU A 191 6.56 -9.33 5.26
C LEU A 191 5.20 -9.00 4.60
N GLY A 192 5.13 -7.89 3.86
CA GLY A 192 3.95 -7.51 3.09
C GLY A 192 3.57 -8.57 2.04
N LEU A 193 4.57 -9.20 1.42
CA LEU A 193 4.35 -10.24 0.40
C LEU A 193 3.77 -11.50 1.02
N VAL A 194 4.31 -11.93 2.17
CA VAL A 194 3.77 -13.06 2.92
C VAL A 194 2.31 -12.80 3.30
N LEU A 195 2.01 -11.62 3.86
CA LEU A 195 0.65 -11.26 4.28
C LEU A 195 -0.33 -11.23 3.10
N ILE A 196 0.03 -10.62 1.96
CA ILE A 196 -0.86 -10.58 0.80
C ILE A 196 -1.03 -11.96 0.15
N LEU A 197 -0.03 -12.84 0.22
CA LEU A 197 -0.17 -14.23 -0.25
C LEU A 197 -1.15 -15.02 0.63
N LEU A 198 -1.10 -14.80 1.96
CA LEU A 198 -2.04 -15.38 2.92
C LEU A 198 -3.45 -14.80 2.84
N PHE A 199 -3.63 -13.62 2.26
CA PHE A 199 -4.95 -13.04 2.03
C PHE A 199 -5.80 -13.93 1.11
N ASN A 200 -6.99 -14.30 1.56
CA ASN A 200 -7.93 -15.10 0.78
C ASN A 200 -9.29 -14.41 0.70
N ALA A 201 -9.66 -13.97 -0.51
CA ALA A 201 -10.94 -13.32 -0.78
C ALA A 201 -12.14 -14.24 -0.46
N LYS A 202 -12.00 -15.56 -0.64
CA LYS A 202 -13.07 -16.52 -0.29
C LYS A 202 -13.38 -16.50 1.20
N HIS A 203 -12.35 -16.34 2.04
CA HIS A 203 -12.54 -16.26 3.48
C HIS A 203 -13.30 -14.99 3.90
N VAL A 204 -13.08 -13.88 3.18
CA VAL A 204 -13.85 -12.64 3.40
C VAL A 204 -15.31 -12.87 3.03
N LYS A 205 -15.59 -13.51 1.88
CA LYS A 205 -16.95 -13.89 1.48
C LYS A 205 -17.62 -14.83 2.50
N GLU A 206 -16.96 -15.90 2.92
CA GLU A 206 -17.51 -16.85 3.91
C GLU A 206 -17.88 -16.16 5.22
N THR A 207 -17.05 -15.19 5.65
CA THR A 207 -17.29 -14.38 6.85
C THR A 207 -18.47 -13.43 6.65
N ASP A 208 -18.58 -12.80 5.48
CA ASP A 208 -19.72 -11.96 5.08
C ASP A 208 -21.03 -12.77 5.10
N ASP A 209 -21.05 -13.93 4.44
CA ASP A 209 -22.20 -14.83 4.37
C ASP A 209 -22.63 -15.30 5.76
N LYS A 210 -21.68 -15.57 6.66
CA LYS A 210 -21.96 -15.92 8.06
C LYS A 210 -22.67 -14.78 8.80
N TYR A 211 -22.18 -13.55 8.67
CA TYR A 211 -22.82 -12.40 9.34
C TYR A 211 -24.19 -12.07 8.75
N ARG A 212 -24.37 -12.22 7.44
CA ARG A 212 -25.67 -12.04 6.77
C ARG A 212 -26.70 -13.07 7.18
N LYS A 213 -26.32 -14.36 7.23
CA LYS A 213 -27.18 -15.43 7.77
C LYS A 213 -27.62 -15.14 9.20
N ALA A 214 -26.70 -14.70 10.05
CA ALA A 214 -27.01 -14.34 11.43
C ALA A 214 -27.95 -13.12 11.54
N ALA A 215 -27.90 -12.20 10.57
CA ALA A 215 -28.75 -11.03 10.48
C ALA A 215 -30.08 -11.26 9.73
N GLY A 216 -30.32 -12.48 9.21
CA GLY A 216 -31.51 -12.79 8.41
C GLY A 216 -31.53 -12.14 7.02
N LEU A 217 -30.38 -11.70 6.51
CA LEU A 217 -30.25 -11.05 5.21
C LEU A 217 -30.05 -12.07 4.08
N ALA A 218 -30.52 -11.72 2.89
CA ALA A 218 -30.34 -12.55 1.69
C ALA A 218 -28.86 -12.68 1.32
N LEU A 219 -28.47 -13.88 0.93
CA LEU A 219 -27.16 -14.15 0.36
C LEU A 219 -27.22 -13.85 -1.14
N ASP A 220 -26.16 -13.24 -1.63
CA ASP A 220 -25.93 -13.10 -3.07
C ASP A 220 -24.52 -13.58 -3.42
N ASP A 221 -24.31 -13.77 -4.72
CA ASP A 221 -23.03 -14.13 -5.30
C ASP A 221 -22.26 -12.92 -5.86
N GLU A 222 -22.59 -11.70 -5.42
CA GLU A 222 -21.98 -10.46 -5.93
C GLU A 222 -20.45 -10.45 -5.72
N LEU A 223 -19.97 -11.13 -4.67
CA LEU A 223 -18.54 -11.27 -4.37
C LEU A 223 -17.83 -12.40 -5.15
N LEU A 224 -18.55 -13.32 -5.80
CA LEU A 224 -17.93 -14.41 -6.59
C LEU A 224 -17.45 -13.96 -7.97
N SER A 225 -18.07 -12.93 -8.53
CA SER A 225 -17.75 -12.40 -9.87
C SER A 225 -16.56 -11.44 -9.86
N ARG A 226 -16.05 -11.07 -8.68
CA ARG A 226 -14.97 -10.09 -8.50
C ARG A 226 -13.61 -10.78 -8.51
N LYS A 227 -12.70 -10.26 -9.34
CA LYS A 227 -11.37 -10.84 -9.64
C LYS A 227 -10.38 -10.73 -8.47
#